data_AF-A0A9E1UWP0-F1
#
_entry.id   AF-A0A9E1UWP0-F1
#
_cell.length_a   1.000
_cell.length_b   1.000
_cell.length_c   1.000
_cell.angle_alpha   90.00
_cell.angle_beta   90.00
_cell.angle_gamma   90.00
#
_symmetry.space_group_name_H-M   'P 1'
#
loop_
_entity.id
_entity.type
_entity.pdbx_description
1 polymer ?
#
loop_
_entity_poly.entity_id
_entity_poly.type
_entity_poly.pdbx_seq_one_letter_code
_entity_poly.pdbx_strand_id
1 'polypeptide(L)'
;SFAALQAELGQQLPSVLLDANTMNGAAMRAALIGHIRDGANLVTYQGHGNNALIGDAYDILNTSHVDQIPPSAWLLATCLTGVYTLEDNGTKVLASELLRTAGNGAVSVLASTCFGQAGTEHRIVEEAVRRIAAGGATWGEILLQVKATLLPSETAAIYTLLGDPAMHTLNPVPGDREIVIVAPVAGGFVNGDQPAEVRFGLRGEWWRQSLEILWRKDRGEWVPLKEMTIDPAIFDYTIPWDPPPEDGTDYQIMIREISDDSEVR
;
A
#
# COMPACT_ATOMS: atom_id res chain seq x y z
N SER A 1 9.85 -7.60 7.74
CA SER A 1 8.48 -7.06 7.74
C SER A 1 8.46 -5.94 6.73
N PHE A 2 7.33 -5.69 6.06
CA PHE A 2 7.28 -4.61 5.05
C PHE A 2 7.70 -3.26 5.60
N ALA A 3 7.33 -2.93 6.84
CA ALA A 3 7.79 -1.70 7.50
C ALA A 3 9.33 -1.60 7.62
N ALA A 4 10.02 -2.71 7.89
CA ALA A 4 11.49 -2.72 7.97
C ALA A 4 12.14 -2.60 6.59
N LEU A 5 11.60 -3.27 5.57
CA LEU A 5 12.07 -3.15 4.19
C LEU A 5 11.84 -1.74 3.64
N GLN A 6 10.70 -1.14 3.95
CA GLN A 6 10.38 0.24 3.57
C GLN A 6 11.34 1.23 4.26
N ALA A 7 11.64 1.03 5.55
CA ALA A 7 12.64 1.83 6.24
C ALA A 7 14.05 1.67 5.63
N GLU A 8 14.40 0.48 5.17
CA GLU A 8 15.67 0.19 4.49
C GLU A 8 15.78 0.89 3.12
N LEU A 9 14.70 0.87 2.33
CA LEU A 9 14.69 1.31 0.93
C LEU A 9 14.06 2.69 0.72
N GLY A 10 13.58 3.36 1.75
CA GLY A 10 12.75 4.58 1.61
C GLY A 10 13.44 5.75 0.90
N GLN A 11 14.77 5.82 0.90
CA GLN A 11 15.51 6.82 0.11
C GLN A 11 15.53 6.51 -1.39
N GLN A 12 15.31 5.25 -1.76
CA GLN A 12 15.40 4.73 -3.12
C GLN A 12 14.00 4.49 -3.71
N LEU A 13 13.02 4.11 -2.89
CA LEU A 13 11.63 3.86 -3.29
C LEU A 13 10.65 4.48 -2.29
N PRO A 14 10.20 5.72 -2.53
CA PRO A 14 9.12 6.32 -1.75
C PRO A 14 7.84 5.46 -1.86
N SER A 15 7.28 5.01 -0.74
CA SER A 15 6.25 3.95 -0.62
C SER A 15 5.08 4.24 0.35
N VAL A 16 3.90 4.65 -0.12
CA VAL A 16 2.74 4.80 0.79
C VAL A 16 2.30 3.44 1.36
N LEU A 17 2.17 3.31 2.69
CA LEU A 17 1.59 2.12 3.32
C LEU A 17 0.10 2.35 3.54
N LEU A 18 -0.75 1.37 3.21
CA LEU A 18 -2.19 1.36 3.51
C LEU A 18 -2.48 0.19 4.44
N ASP A 19 -3.10 0.43 5.60
CA ASP A 19 -3.24 -0.58 6.64
C ASP A 19 -4.69 -1.02 6.90
N ALA A 20 -4.94 -2.32 6.75
CA ALA A 20 -6.29 -2.89 6.85
C ALA A 20 -6.80 -2.92 8.30
N ASN A 21 -5.95 -2.66 9.29
CA ASN A 21 -6.43 -2.50 10.67
C ASN A 21 -6.87 -1.06 10.98
N THR A 22 -6.60 -0.09 10.11
CA THR A 22 -7.03 1.32 10.29
C THR A 22 -8.06 1.75 9.24
N MET A 23 -8.27 0.94 8.21
CA MET A 23 -9.19 1.21 7.11
C MET A 23 -10.03 -0.02 6.80
N ASN A 24 -11.34 0.15 6.59
CA ASN A 24 -12.14 -0.88 5.95
C ASN A 24 -11.78 -1.00 4.44
N GLY A 25 -12.14 -2.11 3.80
CA GLY A 25 -11.76 -2.37 2.40
C GLY A 25 -12.20 -1.30 1.41
N ALA A 26 -13.37 -0.70 1.60
CA ALA A 26 -13.84 0.38 0.73
C ALA A 26 -12.97 1.64 0.83
N ALA A 27 -12.61 2.04 2.07
CA ALA A 27 -11.71 3.16 2.31
C ALA A 27 -10.30 2.86 1.78
N MET A 28 -9.79 1.65 2.02
CA MET A 28 -8.48 1.23 1.51
C MET A 28 -8.43 1.22 -0.01
N ARG A 29 -9.49 0.72 -0.67
CA ARG A 29 -9.60 0.76 -2.13
C ARG A 29 -9.62 2.18 -2.67
N ALA A 30 -10.40 3.07 -2.04
CA ALA A 30 -10.44 4.48 -2.41
C ALA A 30 -9.07 5.15 -2.23
N ALA A 31 -8.36 4.88 -1.13
CA ALA A 31 -7.02 5.39 -0.88
C ALA A 31 -6.01 4.85 -1.90
N LEU A 32 -6.01 3.54 -2.15
CA LEU A 32 -5.19 2.90 -3.16
C LEU A 32 -5.38 3.56 -4.54
N ILE A 33 -6.64 3.72 -4.97
CA ILE A 33 -6.96 4.37 -6.24
C ILE A 33 -6.46 5.82 -6.24
N GLY A 34 -6.66 6.55 -5.14
CA GLY A 34 -6.17 7.92 -4.97
C GLY A 34 -4.66 8.01 -5.16
N HIS A 35 -3.88 7.21 -4.42
CA HIS A 35 -2.43 7.22 -4.52
C HIS A 35 -1.92 6.84 -5.91
N ILE A 36 -2.57 5.89 -6.60
CA ILE A 36 -2.19 5.57 -7.97
C ILE A 36 -2.45 6.75 -8.91
N ARG A 37 -3.59 7.45 -8.76
CA ARG A 37 -3.88 8.68 -9.52
C ARG A 37 -2.87 9.80 -9.23
N ASP A 38 -2.36 9.84 -8.01
CA ASP A 38 -1.35 10.81 -7.56
C ASP A 38 0.09 10.42 -7.94
N GLY A 39 0.28 9.31 -8.66
CA GLY A 39 1.56 8.92 -9.24
C GLY A 39 2.16 7.62 -8.69
N ALA A 40 1.56 7.00 -7.68
CA ALA A 40 2.01 5.69 -7.21
C ALA A 40 1.82 4.65 -8.32
N ASN A 41 2.91 3.98 -8.68
CA ASN A 41 2.94 3.16 -9.89
C ASN A 41 3.37 1.71 -9.60
N LEU A 42 3.69 1.41 -8.35
CA LEU A 42 3.98 0.09 -7.83
C LEU A 42 3.12 -0.15 -6.58
N VAL A 43 2.39 -1.26 -6.59
CA VAL A 43 1.57 -1.72 -5.47
C VAL A 43 2.16 -3.00 -4.92
N THR A 44 2.57 -2.98 -3.66
CA THR A 44 2.97 -4.18 -2.91
C THR A 44 1.86 -4.57 -1.95
N TYR A 45 1.36 -5.79 -2.06
CA TYR A 45 0.34 -6.31 -1.17
C TYR A 45 0.91 -7.44 -0.30
N GLN A 46 0.57 -7.45 1.00
CA GLN A 46 0.80 -8.57 1.90
C GLN A 46 -0.49 -8.91 2.64
N GLY A 47 -0.90 -10.17 2.59
CA GLY A 47 -2.03 -10.64 3.37
C GLY A 47 -2.74 -11.81 2.71
N HIS A 48 -3.99 -12.02 3.11
CA HIS A 48 -4.81 -13.10 2.57
C HIS A 48 -5.48 -12.70 1.26
N GLY A 49 -5.58 -13.68 0.37
CA GLY A 49 -6.19 -13.52 -0.94
C GLY A 49 -6.64 -14.88 -1.45
N ASN A 50 -7.42 -14.84 -2.50
CA ASN A 50 -7.80 -16.00 -3.27
C ASN A 50 -7.67 -15.67 -4.76
N ASN A 51 -8.21 -16.53 -5.63
CA ASN A 51 -8.13 -16.29 -7.07
C ASN A 51 -8.76 -14.96 -7.49
N ALA A 52 -9.81 -14.46 -6.84
CA ALA A 52 -10.60 -13.32 -7.30
C ALA A 52 -10.47 -12.05 -6.44
N LEU A 53 -9.75 -12.08 -5.31
CA LEU A 53 -9.63 -10.93 -4.40
C LEU A 53 -8.35 -10.94 -3.56
N ILE A 54 -8.01 -9.77 -3.02
CA ILE A 54 -7.08 -9.55 -1.92
C ILE A 54 -7.80 -8.90 -0.73
N GLY A 55 -7.34 -9.21 0.48
CA GLY A 55 -7.92 -8.74 1.75
C GLY A 55 -8.85 -9.75 2.42
N ASP A 56 -9.36 -10.76 1.71
CA ASP A 56 -10.32 -11.75 2.20
C ASP A 56 -11.46 -11.13 3.04
N ALA A 57 -11.41 -11.25 4.36
CA ALA A 57 -12.38 -10.66 5.29
C ALA A 57 -12.54 -9.14 5.19
N TYR A 58 -11.54 -8.43 4.65
CA TYR A 58 -11.55 -6.98 4.51
C TYR A 58 -12.12 -6.48 3.17
N ASP A 59 -12.33 -7.36 2.17
CA ASP A 59 -12.79 -7.01 0.80
C ASP A 59 -12.11 -5.75 0.22
N ILE A 60 -10.78 -5.76 0.22
CA ILE A 60 -9.97 -4.61 -0.21
C ILE A 60 -10.13 -4.41 -1.72
N LEU A 61 -9.81 -5.43 -2.52
CA LEU A 61 -9.93 -5.37 -3.96
C LEU A 61 -10.34 -6.74 -4.49
N ASN A 62 -11.30 -6.76 -5.41
CA ASN A 62 -11.75 -7.98 -6.08
C ASN A 62 -11.93 -7.69 -7.57
N THR A 63 -12.16 -8.74 -8.36
CA THR A 63 -12.27 -8.66 -9.83
C THR A 63 -13.36 -7.71 -10.35
N SER A 64 -14.37 -7.36 -9.55
CA SER A 64 -15.41 -6.40 -9.94
C SER A 64 -15.01 -4.94 -9.78
N HIS A 65 -13.88 -4.67 -9.11
CA HIS A 65 -13.37 -3.33 -8.84
C HIS A 65 -12.24 -2.89 -9.77
N VAL A 66 -11.75 -3.79 -10.63
CA VAL A 66 -10.52 -3.58 -11.42
C VAL A 66 -10.66 -2.42 -12.41
N ASP A 67 -11.86 -2.18 -12.91
CA ASP A 67 -12.18 -1.07 -13.81
C ASP A 67 -11.97 0.33 -13.20
N GLN A 68 -11.84 0.41 -11.87
CA GLN A 68 -11.61 1.65 -11.14
C GLN A 68 -10.12 1.89 -10.83
N ILE A 69 -9.27 0.89 -11.03
CA ILE A 69 -7.85 0.92 -10.68
C ILE A 69 -7.08 1.61 -11.81
N PRO A 70 -6.38 2.73 -11.58
CA PRO A 70 -5.56 3.30 -12.65
C PRO A 70 -4.34 2.41 -12.95
N PRO A 71 -3.73 2.53 -14.15
CA PRO A 71 -2.61 1.69 -14.56
C PRO A 71 -1.43 1.71 -13.57
N SER A 72 -1.03 0.53 -13.09
CA SER A 72 0.02 0.35 -12.06
C SER A 72 0.69 -1.03 -12.16
N ALA A 73 1.85 -1.23 -11.54
CA ALA A 73 2.48 -2.55 -11.42
C ALA A 73 2.21 -3.16 -10.04
N TRP A 74 2.13 -4.49 -9.94
CA TRP A 74 1.65 -5.19 -8.75
C TRP A 74 2.57 -6.32 -8.30
N LEU A 75 2.91 -6.33 -7.02
CA LEU A 75 3.65 -7.38 -6.33
C LEU A 75 2.76 -7.98 -5.23
N LEU A 76 2.28 -9.20 -5.44
CA LEU A 76 1.29 -9.82 -4.55
C LEU A 76 1.95 -10.89 -3.66
N ALA A 77 2.22 -10.57 -2.40
CA ALA A 77 2.59 -11.54 -1.36
C ALA A 77 1.33 -12.19 -0.78
N THR A 78 0.70 -13.05 -1.59
CA THR A 78 -0.52 -13.77 -1.25
C THR A 78 -0.74 -14.97 -2.18
N CYS A 79 -1.66 -15.85 -1.80
CA CYS A 79 -1.93 -17.08 -2.52
C CYS A 79 -2.90 -16.87 -3.71
N LEU A 80 -2.77 -17.71 -4.74
CA LEU A 80 -3.75 -17.96 -5.81
C LEU A 80 -4.17 -16.79 -6.72
N THR A 81 -3.75 -15.55 -6.46
CA THR A 81 -4.15 -14.39 -7.29
C THR A 81 -3.67 -14.48 -8.75
N GLY A 82 -2.71 -15.37 -9.04
CA GLY A 82 -2.17 -15.63 -10.37
C GLY A 82 -2.59 -16.97 -11.00
N VAL A 83 -3.57 -17.70 -10.47
CA VAL A 83 -3.98 -19.04 -10.96
C VAL A 83 -4.79 -19.00 -12.27
N TYR A 84 -4.20 -18.47 -13.34
CA TYR A 84 -4.85 -18.24 -14.64
C TYR A 84 -5.47 -19.50 -15.28
N THR A 85 -5.05 -20.71 -14.89
CA THR A 85 -5.65 -21.97 -15.36
C THR A 85 -7.09 -22.20 -14.89
N LEU A 86 -7.56 -21.48 -13.84
CA LEU A 86 -8.97 -21.55 -13.45
C LEU A 86 -9.90 -20.83 -14.42
N GLU A 87 -9.37 -19.96 -15.29
CA GLU A 87 -10.16 -19.18 -16.24
C GLU A 87 -10.82 -20.05 -17.31
N ASP A 88 -10.23 -21.20 -17.65
CA ASP A 88 -10.81 -22.19 -18.57
C ASP A 88 -12.18 -22.71 -18.09
N ASN A 89 -12.45 -22.60 -16.78
CA ASN A 89 -13.71 -22.99 -16.15
C ASN A 89 -14.65 -21.79 -15.90
N GLY A 90 -14.41 -20.64 -16.54
CA GLY A 90 -15.20 -19.42 -16.38
C GLY A 90 -14.99 -18.70 -15.05
N THR A 91 -13.94 -19.06 -14.29
CA THR A 91 -13.61 -18.41 -13.01
C THR A 91 -12.77 -17.17 -13.26
N LYS A 92 -13.08 -16.05 -12.59
CA LYS A 92 -12.25 -14.85 -12.66
C LYS A 92 -11.01 -14.96 -11.80
N VAL A 93 -9.88 -14.50 -12.34
CA VAL A 93 -8.58 -14.45 -11.65
C VAL A 93 -8.12 -13.00 -11.57
N LEU A 94 -7.76 -12.53 -10.37
CA LEU A 94 -7.48 -11.12 -10.08
C LEU A 94 -6.35 -10.58 -10.93
N ALA A 95 -5.21 -11.29 -11.01
CA ALA A 95 -4.09 -10.84 -11.82
C ALA A 95 -4.43 -10.78 -13.32
N SER A 96 -5.23 -11.74 -13.83
CA SER A 96 -5.70 -11.73 -15.21
C SER A 96 -6.66 -10.57 -15.49
N GLU A 97 -7.64 -10.32 -14.62
CA GLU A 97 -8.57 -9.20 -14.77
C GLU A 97 -7.83 -7.86 -14.69
N LEU A 98 -6.86 -7.71 -13.76
CA LEU A 98 -5.99 -6.55 -13.67
C LEU A 98 -5.30 -6.25 -15.01
N LEU A 99 -4.73 -7.25 -15.68
CA LEU A 99 -4.00 -7.05 -16.95
C LEU A 99 -4.91 -6.85 -18.17
N ARG A 100 -6.13 -7.41 -18.16
CA ARG A 100 -7.05 -7.37 -19.31
C ARG A 100 -7.95 -6.13 -19.34
N THR A 101 -8.04 -5.40 -18.24
CA THR A 101 -8.92 -4.24 -18.14
C THR A 101 -8.39 -3.09 -18.99
N ALA A 102 -9.10 -2.73 -20.05
CA ALA A 102 -8.66 -1.67 -20.95
C ALA A 102 -8.60 -0.30 -20.24
N GLY A 103 -7.45 0.37 -20.33
CA GLY A 103 -7.23 1.72 -19.79
C GLY A 103 -7.09 1.81 -18.26
N ASN A 104 -7.19 0.68 -17.55
CA ASN A 104 -7.16 0.57 -16.09
C ASN A 104 -6.42 -0.73 -15.70
N GLY A 105 -6.32 -1.02 -14.41
CA GLY A 105 -5.73 -2.23 -13.87
C GLY A 105 -4.20 -2.21 -13.82
N ALA A 106 -3.59 -3.32 -14.24
CA ALA A 106 -2.16 -3.53 -14.11
C ALA A 106 -1.42 -3.50 -15.45
N VAL A 107 -0.20 -2.98 -15.43
CA VAL A 107 0.78 -3.11 -16.53
C VAL A 107 1.67 -4.35 -16.36
N SER A 108 1.79 -4.86 -15.13
CA SER A 108 2.54 -6.06 -14.78
C SER A 108 2.11 -6.56 -13.40
N VAL A 109 2.03 -7.88 -13.20
CA VAL A 109 1.69 -8.51 -11.93
C VAL A 109 2.63 -9.67 -11.64
N LEU A 110 3.29 -9.64 -10.48
CA LEU A 110 4.01 -10.79 -9.93
C LEU A 110 3.14 -11.45 -8.86
N ALA A 111 2.65 -12.65 -9.13
CA ALA A 111 1.67 -13.34 -8.29
C ALA A 111 1.93 -14.85 -8.18
N SER A 112 1.39 -15.45 -7.12
CA SER A 112 1.43 -16.89 -6.91
C SER A 112 0.32 -17.61 -7.68
N THR A 113 0.63 -18.74 -8.31
CA THR A 113 -0.35 -19.62 -8.97
C THR A 113 -0.92 -20.69 -8.03
N CYS A 114 -0.35 -20.89 -6.84
CA CYS A 114 -0.72 -21.94 -5.90
C CYS A 114 -0.73 -21.41 -4.45
N PHE A 115 -0.99 -22.30 -3.49
CA PHE A 115 -0.72 -21.99 -2.08
C PHE A 115 0.79 -21.93 -1.83
N GLY A 116 1.23 -20.87 -1.17
CA GLY A 116 2.61 -20.63 -0.80
C GLY A 116 2.80 -20.55 0.71
N GLN A 117 4.07 -20.56 1.14
CA GLN A 117 4.43 -20.24 2.52
C GLN A 117 4.51 -18.71 2.66
N ALA A 118 3.67 -18.12 3.52
CA ALA A 118 3.59 -16.66 3.72
C ALA A 118 4.95 -15.97 3.94
N GLY A 119 5.84 -16.58 4.73
CA GLY A 119 7.19 -16.04 4.95
C GLY A 119 8.04 -15.97 3.67
N THR A 120 7.88 -16.93 2.76
CA THR A 120 8.56 -16.93 1.47
C THR A 120 7.90 -15.98 0.48
N GLU A 121 6.57 -15.89 0.45
CA GLU A 121 5.83 -14.90 -0.35
C GLU A 121 6.25 -13.47 -0.01
N HIS A 122 6.42 -13.18 1.29
CA HIS A 122 7.00 -11.91 1.74
C HIS A 122 8.40 -11.68 1.16
N ARG A 123 9.32 -12.64 1.34
CA ARG A 123 10.70 -12.54 0.82
C ARG A 123 10.78 -12.37 -0.69
N ILE A 124 9.86 -12.97 -1.45
CA ILE A 124 9.76 -12.79 -2.91
C ILE A 124 9.50 -11.33 -3.24
N VAL A 125 8.53 -10.70 -2.58
CA VAL A 125 8.24 -9.28 -2.81
C VAL A 125 9.39 -8.42 -2.29
N GLU A 126 10.02 -8.75 -1.15
CA GLU A 126 11.18 -7.98 -0.66
C GLU A 126 12.33 -7.98 -1.68
N GLU A 127 12.67 -9.14 -2.24
CA GLU A 127 13.72 -9.26 -3.25
C GLU A 127 13.37 -8.51 -4.54
N ALA A 128 12.11 -8.56 -4.96
CA ALA A 128 11.62 -7.80 -6.10
C ALA A 128 11.75 -6.29 -5.89
N VAL A 129 11.30 -5.79 -4.73
CA VAL A 129 11.38 -4.37 -4.38
C VAL A 129 12.84 -3.91 -4.30
N ARG A 130 13.75 -4.69 -3.69
CA ARG A 130 15.19 -4.38 -3.70
C ARG A 130 15.76 -4.26 -5.11
N ARG A 131 15.39 -5.17 -6.01
CA ARG A 131 15.85 -5.12 -7.41
C ARG A 131 15.28 -3.92 -8.18
N ILE A 132 14.04 -3.53 -7.90
CA ILE A 132 13.41 -2.31 -8.44
C ILE A 132 14.13 -1.07 -7.92
N ALA A 133 14.42 -1.00 -6.62
CA ALA A 133 15.10 0.13 -5.97
C ALA A 133 16.49 0.39 -6.53
N ALA A 134 17.20 -0.69 -6.88
CA ALA A 134 18.49 -0.61 -7.56
C ALA A 134 18.42 0.00 -8.97
N GLY A 135 17.23 0.08 -9.57
CA GLY A 135 16.98 0.68 -10.87
C GLY A 135 17.43 -0.18 -12.06
N GLY A 136 17.00 0.24 -13.25
CA GLY A 136 17.48 -0.34 -14.52
C GLY A 136 17.11 -1.80 -14.77
N ALA A 137 16.18 -2.38 -14.00
CA ALA A 137 15.71 -3.74 -14.20
C ALA A 137 14.60 -3.83 -15.23
N THR A 138 14.48 -4.99 -15.87
CA THR A 138 13.20 -5.43 -16.45
C THR A 138 12.43 -6.31 -15.47
N TRP A 139 11.12 -6.44 -15.67
CA TRP A 139 10.30 -7.37 -14.88
C TRP A 139 10.77 -8.82 -15.00
N GLY A 140 11.26 -9.23 -16.17
CA GLY A 140 11.86 -10.56 -16.37
C GLY A 140 13.14 -10.76 -15.55
N GLU A 141 14.02 -9.76 -15.50
CA GLU A 141 15.22 -9.80 -14.66
C GLU A 141 14.89 -9.87 -13.17
N ILE A 142 13.84 -9.16 -12.72
CA ILE A 142 13.37 -9.23 -11.34
C ILE A 142 12.91 -10.65 -11.01
N LEU A 143 12.10 -11.27 -11.88
CA LEU A 143 11.65 -12.66 -11.66
C LEU A 143 12.84 -13.63 -11.61
N LEU A 144 13.81 -13.46 -12.51
CA LEU A 144 15.02 -14.29 -12.54
C LEU A 144 15.84 -14.13 -11.26
N GLN A 145 16.02 -12.90 -10.77
CA GLN A 145 16.71 -12.62 -9.51
C GLN A 145 15.99 -13.28 -8.33
N VAL A 146 14.67 -13.09 -8.21
CA VAL A 146 13.84 -13.74 -7.19
C VAL A 146 14.01 -15.26 -7.21
N LYS A 147 13.92 -15.88 -8.39
CA LYS A 147 14.06 -17.34 -8.53
C LYS A 147 15.49 -17.80 -8.20
N ALA A 148 16.52 -17.06 -8.63
CA ALA A 148 17.91 -17.38 -8.31
C ALA A 148 18.18 -17.32 -6.79
N THR A 149 17.60 -16.36 -6.09
CA THR A 149 17.80 -16.17 -4.64
C THR A 149 17.01 -17.17 -3.78
N LEU A 150 15.82 -17.58 -4.21
CA LEU A 150 14.87 -18.29 -3.34
C LEU A 150 14.56 -19.73 -3.74
N LEU A 151 15.02 -20.20 -4.90
CA LEU A 151 14.99 -21.63 -5.21
C LEU A 151 15.95 -22.41 -4.28
N PRO A 152 15.63 -23.67 -3.92
CA PRO A 152 14.58 -24.53 -4.48
C PRO A 152 13.21 -24.43 -3.78
N SER A 153 12.86 -23.32 -3.12
CA SER A 153 11.53 -23.16 -2.51
C SER A 153 10.41 -23.40 -3.52
N GLU A 154 9.47 -24.28 -3.17
CA GLU A 154 8.24 -24.51 -3.96
C GLU A 154 7.42 -23.22 -4.12
N THR A 155 7.41 -22.35 -3.11
CA THR A 155 6.75 -21.04 -3.19
C THR A 155 7.41 -20.14 -4.23
N ALA A 156 8.74 -20.14 -4.34
CA ALA A 156 9.42 -19.37 -5.40
C ALA A 156 9.18 -19.96 -6.80
N ALA A 157 8.98 -21.28 -6.90
CA ALA A 157 8.70 -21.95 -8.16
C ALA A 157 7.35 -21.52 -8.75
N ILE A 158 6.31 -21.40 -7.90
CA ILE A 158 4.93 -21.07 -8.30
C ILE A 158 4.68 -19.57 -8.54
N TYR A 159 5.64 -18.70 -8.22
CA TYR A 159 5.54 -17.28 -8.58
C TYR A 159 5.76 -17.08 -10.07
N THR A 160 4.80 -16.38 -10.67
CA THR A 160 4.73 -16.13 -12.11
C THR A 160 4.60 -14.63 -12.37
N LEU A 161 5.37 -14.15 -13.33
CA LEU A 161 5.18 -12.83 -13.91
C LEU A 161 4.10 -12.90 -14.98
N LEU A 162 3.07 -12.09 -14.81
CA LEU A 162 1.99 -11.90 -15.77
C LEU A 162 2.12 -10.48 -16.32
N GLY A 163 2.36 -10.35 -17.63
CA GLY A 163 2.69 -9.08 -18.28
C GLY A 163 3.90 -9.20 -19.20
N ASP A 164 4.48 -8.06 -19.59
CA ASP A 164 5.65 -8.03 -20.47
C ASP A 164 6.96 -8.17 -19.66
N PRO A 165 7.72 -9.28 -19.83
CA PRO A 165 9.00 -9.45 -19.15
C PRO A 165 10.08 -8.48 -19.62
N ALA A 166 9.96 -7.88 -20.81
CA ALA A 166 10.90 -6.90 -21.34
C ALA A 166 10.62 -5.47 -20.84
N MET A 167 9.48 -5.23 -20.20
CA MET A 167 9.14 -3.92 -19.67
C MET A 167 10.10 -3.54 -18.54
N HIS A 168 10.71 -2.36 -18.68
CA HIS A 168 11.53 -1.78 -17.62
C HIS A 168 10.68 -1.39 -16.42
N THR A 169 11.23 -1.59 -15.22
CA THR A 169 10.62 -1.04 -14.02
C THR A 169 10.86 0.45 -13.96
N LEU A 170 9.93 1.15 -13.29
CA LEU A 170 9.97 2.60 -13.19
C LEU A 170 11.22 3.00 -12.39
N ASN A 171 11.96 3.98 -12.92
CA ASN A 171 13.06 4.57 -12.19
C ASN A 171 12.46 5.59 -11.20
N PRO A 172 12.75 5.51 -9.89
CA PRO A 172 12.35 6.55 -8.94
C PRO A 172 12.92 7.90 -9.42
N VAL A 173 12.08 8.93 -9.52
CA VAL A 173 12.49 10.28 -9.96
C VAL A 173 12.61 11.18 -8.72
N PRO A 174 13.65 12.02 -8.61
CA PRO A 174 13.73 12.99 -7.51
C PRO A 174 12.48 13.89 -7.46
N GLY A 175 11.70 13.84 -6.38
CA GLY A 175 10.52 14.67 -6.17
C GLY A 175 9.21 13.94 -5.84
N ASP A 176 9.19 12.60 -5.90
CA ASP A 176 8.01 11.80 -5.56
C ASP A 176 7.64 11.88 -4.06
N ARG A 177 6.35 11.79 -3.73
CA ARG A 177 5.76 12.08 -2.39
C ARG A 177 5.21 10.81 -1.75
N GLU A 178 5.38 10.64 -0.43
CA GLU A 178 4.95 9.43 0.30
C GLU A 178 4.33 9.74 1.68
N ILE A 179 3.35 8.92 2.08
CA ILE A 179 2.64 8.92 3.37
C ILE A 179 2.54 7.47 3.86
N VAL A 180 3.07 7.13 5.03
CA VAL A 180 3.09 5.74 5.55
C VAL A 180 2.00 5.55 6.62
N ILE A 181 1.18 4.48 6.52
CA ILE A 181 0.13 4.15 7.50
C ILE A 181 0.49 2.94 8.34
N VAL A 182 0.58 3.11 9.66
CA VAL A 182 0.86 2.02 10.60
C VAL A 182 -0.38 1.71 11.42
N ALA A 183 -0.81 0.44 11.46
CA ALA A 183 -1.85 0.00 12.37
C ALA A 183 -1.38 -0.17 13.81
N PRO A 184 -2.25 0.20 14.77
CA PRO A 184 -2.13 -0.28 16.13
C PRO A 184 -2.45 -1.77 16.25
N VAL A 185 -1.73 -2.44 17.15
CA VAL A 185 -2.10 -3.77 17.63
C VAL A 185 -3.27 -3.61 18.61
N ALA A 186 -4.40 -4.29 18.35
CA ALA A 186 -5.66 -4.16 19.08
C ALA A 186 -5.58 -4.34 20.62
N GLY A 187 -4.46 -4.85 21.15
CA GLY A 187 -4.26 -5.04 22.59
C GLY A 187 -3.93 -3.79 23.40
N GLY A 188 -3.65 -2.65 22.76
CA GLY A 188 -3.20 -1.42 23.47
C GLY A 188 -4.31 -0.54 24.06
N PHE A 189 -5.54 -0.64 23.56
CA PHE A 189 -6.65 0.27 23.91
C PHE A 189 -7.62 -0.31 24.93
N VAL A 190 -7.66 -1.63 25.06
CA VAL A 190 -8.49 -2.30 26.06
C VAL A 190 -7.70 -2.37 27.37
N ASN A 191 -7.93 -1.40 28.26
CA ASN A 191 -7.31 -1.22 29.60
C ASN A 191 -5.97 -0.45 29.69
N GLY A 192 -5.63 0.43 28.74
CA GLY A 192 -4.41 1.22 28.80
C GLY A 192 -4.57 2.55 29.56
N ASP A 193 -3.73 2.81 30.58
CA ASP A 193 -3.62 4.10 31.30
C ASP A 193 -3.00 5.24 30.46
N GLN A 194 -2.91 5.10 29.13
CA GLN A 194 -2.26 6.08 28.25
C GLN A 194 -3.28 6.81 27.38
N PRO A 195 -3.14 8.14 27.21
CA PRO A 195 -4.01 8.92 26.35
C PRO A 195 -3.89 8.43 24.90
N ALA A 196 -5.00 8.44 24.17
CA ALA A 196 -5.00 8.09 22.76
C ALA A 196 -4.17 9.11 21.96
N GLU A 197 -3.36 8.62 21.03
CA GLU A 197 -2.46 9.45 20.23
C GLU A 197 -2.68 9.16 18.75
N VAL A 198 -2.64 10.21 17.93
CA VAL A 198 -2.49 10.07 16.48
C VAL A 198 -1.01 10.20 16.16
N ARG A 199 -0.45 9.20 15.48
CA ARG A 199 0.95 9.18 15.04
C ARG A 199 1.01 9.14 13.53
N PHE A 200 1.78 10.04 12.94
CA PHE A 200 1.97 10.13 11.50
C PHE A 200 3.37 10.64 11.16
N GLY A 201 3.86 10.29 9.97
CA GLY A 201 5.14 10.75 9.46
C GLY A 201 4.97 11.55 8.18
N LEU A 202 5.72 12.65 8.05
CA LEU A 202 5.82 13.45 6.83
C LEU A 202 7.18 13.18 6.19
N ARG A 203 7.22 12.87 4.89
CA ARG A 203 8.48 12.60 4.15
C ARG A 203 8.48 13.34 2.82
N GLY A 204 9.59 14.02 2.52
CA GLY A 204 9.77 14.94 1.38
C GLY A 204 10.29 16.32 1.84
N GLU A 205 11.13 16.98 1.03
CA GLU A 205 11.80 18.25 1.45
C GLU A 205 10.96 19.53 1.32
N TRP A 206 9.69 19.42 0.90
CA TRP A 206 8.86 20.56 0.49
C TRP A 206 7.58 20.74 1.32
N TRP A 207 7.42 20.01 2.43
CA TRP A 207 6.36 20.26 3.42
C TRP A 207 6.69 21.54 4.22
N ARG A 208 6.18 22.69 3.79
CA ARG A 208 6.46 24.02 4.39
C ARG A 208 5.19 24.76 4.82
N GLN A 209 4.06 24.07 4.91
CA GLN A 209 2.74 24.67 5.11
C GLN A 209 2.17 24.35 6.49
N SER A 210 0.95 24.80 6.75
CA SER A 210 0.19 24.40 7.94
C SER A 210 -0.62 23.14 7.62
N LEU A 211 -0.76 22.26 8.61
CA LEU A 211 -1.59 21.06 8.53
C LEU A 211 -2.80 21.19 9.44
N GLU A 212 -3.92 20.65 8.98
CA GLU A 212 -5.10 20.43 9.80
C GLU A 212 -5.32 18.93 9.95
N ILE A 213 -5.39 18.49 11.20
CA ILE A 213 -5.74 17.13 11.60
C ILE A 213 -7.18 17.14 12.08
N LEU A 214 -8.01 16.32 11.46
CA LEU A 214 -9.43 16.18 11.77
C LEU A 214 -9.74 14.74 12.16
N TRP A 215 -10.79 14.57 12.95
CA TRP A 215 -11.34 13.28 13.31
C TRP A 215 -12.85 13.23 13.06
N ARG A 216 -13.41 12.04 12.95
CA ARG A 216 -14.86 11.83 13.05
C ARG A 216 -15.16 10.44 13.62
N LYS A 217 -16.33 10.28 14.23
CA LYS A 217 -16.90 8.98 14.60
C LYS A 217 -17.88 8.54 13.53
N ASP A 218 -17.75 7.30 13.08
CA ASP A 218 -18.50 6.76 11.96
C ASP A 218 -18.39 7.72 10.75
N ARG A 219 -19.44 7.89 9.95
CA ARG A 219 -19.47 8.83 8.82
C ARG A 219 -19.93 10.23 9.21
N GLY A 220 -19.70 10.64 10.46
CA GLY A 220 -20.08 11.95 10.99
C GLY A 220 -19.34 13.13 10.35
N GLU A 221 -19.61 14.33 10.87
CA GLU A 221 -18.88 15.53 10.48
C GLU A 221 -17.42 15.46 10.92
N TRP A 222 -16.54 16.02 10.10
CA TRP A 222 -15.12 16.16 10.46
C TRP A 222 -14.97 17.24 11.53
N VAL A 223 -14.48 16.83 12.69
CA VAL A 223 -14.19 17.68 13.84
C VAL A 223 -12.68 17.96 13.85
N PRO A 224 -12.25 19.24 13.86
CA PRO A 224 -10.84 19.57 13.99
C PRO A 224 -10.26 19.01 15.29
N LEU A 225 -9.14 18.30 15.18
CA LEU A 225 -8.36 17.81 16.32
C LEU A 225 -7.21 18.77 16.63
N LYS A 226 -6.46 19.16 15.60
CA LYS A 226 -5.29 20.02 15.75
C LYS A 226 -4.96 20.72 14.44
N GLU A 227 -4.67 22.00 14.52
CA GLU A 227 -3.96 22.72 13.47
C GLU A 227 -2.52 22.92 13.91
N MET A 228 -1.56 22.72 13.00
CA MET A 228 -0.15 22.88 13.32
C MET A 228 0.69 23.26 12.10
N THR A 229 1.64 24.16 12.34
CA THR A 229 2.77 24.36 11.42
C THR A 229 3.76 23.22 11.61
N ILE A 230 4.26 22.71 10.51
CA ILE A 230 5.21 21.59 10.48
C ILE A 230 6.64 22.09 10.38
N ASP A 231 7.52 21.44 11.12
CA ASP A 231 8.97 21.64 11.04
C ASP A 231 9.54 20.65 10.03
N PRO A 232 10.20 21.11 8.95
CA PRO A 232 10.81 20.23 7.96
C PRO A 232 11.94 19.35 8.51
N ALA A 233 12.47 19.64 9.71
CA ALA A 233 13.42 18.79 10.42
C ALA A 233 12.75 17.70 11.28
N ILE A 234 11.43 17.80 11.51
CA ILE A 234 10.65 16.84 12.30
C ILE A 234 9.90 15.92 11.36
N PHE A 235 10.21 14.64 11.52
CA PHE A 235 9.77 13.57 10.66
C PHE A 235 8.52 12.86 11.18
N ASP A 236 8.44 12.69 12.51
CA ASP A 236 7.37 11.95 13.15
C ASP A 236 6.63 12.88 14.10
N TYR A 237 5.31 12.92 13.97
CA TYR A 237 4.44 13.74 14.78
C TYR A 237 3.54 12.84 15.62
N THR A 238 3.45 13.18 16.90
CA THR A 238 2.52 12.59 17.85
C THR A 238 1.65 13.71 18.38
N ILE A 239 0.34 13.59 18.19
CA ILE A 239 -0.63 14.53 18.76
C ILE A 239 -1.57 13.79 19.72
N PRO A 240 -1.86 14.38 20.90
CA PRO A 240 -2.85 13.82 21.80
C PRO A 240 -4.24 13.94 21.17
N TRP A 241 -5.04 12.90 21.29
CA TRP A 241 -6.43 12.90 20.89
C TRP A 241 -7.30 13.35 22.08
N ASP A 242 -7.68 14.63 22.09
CA ASP A 242 -8.47 15.24 23.16
C ASP A 242 -9.74 15.90 22.59
N PRO A 243 -10.95 15.47 23.01
CA PRO A 243 -11.23 14.38 23.96
C PRO A 243 -10.88 12.99 23.39
N PRO A 244 -10.47 12.03 24.24
CA PRO A 244 -10.11 10.69 23.79
C PRO A 244 -11.31 9.94 23.22
N PRO A 245 -11.10 9.03 22.25
CA PRO A 245 -12.16 8.18 21.72
C PRO A 245 -12.78 7.31 22.81
N GLU A 246 -14.11 7.23 22.83
CA GLU A 246 -14.89 6.62 23.91
C GLU A 246 -14.79 5.08 23.95
N ASP A 247 -14.66 4.47 22.78
CA ASP A 247 -14.83 3.03 22.54
C ASP A 247 -13.82 2.46 21.54
N GLY A 248 -12.88 3.28 21.05
CA GLY A 248 -11.79 2.88 20.15
C GLY A 248 -12.24 2.28 18.81
N THR A 249 -13.52 2.42 18.44
CA THR A 249 -14.12 1.81 17.24
C THR A 249 -14.73 2.88 16.35
N ASP A 250 -14.69 2.65 15.04
CA ASP A 250 -15.30 3.51 14.02
C ASP A 250 -14.81 4.97 13.96
N TYR A 251 -13.69 5.31 14.58
CA TYR A 251 -13.08 6.62 14.38
C TYR A 251 -12.23 6.67 13.11
N GLN A 252 -12.23 7.83 12.44
CA GLN A 252 -11.39 8.11 11.28
C GLN A 252 -10.57 9.37 11.52
N ILE A 253 -9.32 9.39 11.07
CA ILE A 253 -8.45 10.57 11.09
C ILE A 253 -8.16 11.01 9.66
N MET A 254 -8.19 12.32 9.43
CA MET A 254 -7.76 12.98 8.20
C MET A 254 -6.64 13.96 8.54
N ILE A 255 -5.60 13.98 7.72
CA ILE A 255 -4.53 14.98 7.79
C ILE A 255 -4.49 15.63 6.42
N ARG A 256 -4.63 16.95 6.37
CA ARG A 256 -4.58 17.71 5.12
C ARG A 256 -3.74 18.96 5.26
N GLU A 257 -3.11 19.35 4.16
CA GLU A 257 -2.50 20.68 4.04
C GLU A 257 -3.60 21.74 4.03
N ILE A 258 -3.33 22.85 4.72
CA ILE A 258 -4.11 24.08 4.63
C ILE A 258 -3.19 25.18 4.11
N SER A 259 -3.66 25.92 3.12
CA SER A 259 -2.93 27.04 2.55
C SER A 259 -2.93 28.22 3.52
N ASP A 260 -1.76 28.75 3.83
CA ASP A 260 -1.66 30.08 4.45
C ASP A 260 -2.14 31.10 3.41
N ASP A 261 -3.37 31.57 3.56
CA ASP A 261 -4.00 32.57 2.67
C ASP A 261 -3.43 33.99 2.94
N SER A 262 -2.10 34.09 3.03
CA SER A 262 -1.38 35.33 3.34
C SER A 262 -0.43 35.84 2.24
N GLU A 263 -0.30 35.14 1.12
CA GLU A 263 0.38 35.67 -0.08
C GLU A 263 -0.62 36.04 -1.20
N VAL A 264 -1.56 36.93 -0.87
CA VAL A 264 -2.09 37.88 -1.85
C VAL A 264 -1.73 39.29 -1.37
N ARG A 265 -0.51 39.72 -1.71
CA ARG A 265 -0.16 41.09 -2.10
C ARG A 265 1.28 41.20 -2.58
#